data_AF-A0A2T1DYI2-F1
#
_entry.id   AF-A0A2T1DYI2-F1
#
_cell.length_a   1.000
_cell.length_b   1.000
_cell.length_c   1.000
_cell.angle_alpha   90.00
_cell.angle_beta   90.00
_cell.angle_gamma   90.00
#
_symmetry.space_group_name_H-M   'P 1'
#
loop_
_entity.id
_entity.type
_entity.pdbx_description
1 polymer ?
#
loop_
_entity_poly.entity_id
_entity_poly.type
_entity_poly.pdbx_seq_one_letter_code
_entity_poly.pdbx_strand_id
1 'polypeptide(L)' 'MTGSYAASFLPWILIPVVTWLLPAVVFGLLFLYIEREDPSGI' A
#
# COMPACT_ATOMS: atom_id res chain seq x y z
N MET A 1 -5.21 19.88 -8.88
CA MET A 1 -3.74 19.74 -8.99
C MET A 1 -3.42 19.39 -10.43
N THR A 2 -2.71 20.26 -11.16
CA THR A 2 -2.31 20.04 -12.56
C THR A 2 -0.79 20.14 -12.67
N GLY A 3 -0.16 19.33 -13.52
CA GLY A 3 1.30 19.33 -13.72
C GLY A 3 1.67 19.62 -15.18
N SER A 4 2.65 20.51 -15.39
CA SER A 4 3.25 20.81 -16.70
C SER A 4 4.47 19.91 -16.97
N TYR A 5 4.27 18.60 -16.88
CA TYR A 5 5.27 17.57 -17.15
C TYR A 5 4.57 16.32 -17.71
N ALA A 6 5.33 15.41 -18.34
CA ALA A 6 4.78 14.19 -18.94
C ALA A 6 4.14 13.29 -17.88
N ALA A 7 3.00 12.67 -18.22
CA ALA A 7 2.23 11.80 -17.33
C ALA A 7 1.84 12.46 -15.98
N SER A 8 1.41 13.74 -16.03
CA SER A 8 0.97 14.49 -14.84
C SER A 8 -0.27 13.92 -14.12
N PHE A 9 -0.91 12.90 -14.68
CA PHE A 9 -1.95 12.10 -14.00
C PHE A 9 -1.36 11.10 -12.99
N LEU A 10 -0.06 10.79 -13.02
CA LEU A 10 0.55 9.79 -12.13
C LEU A 10 0.41 10.11 -10.65
N PRO A 11 0.64 11.35 -10.15
CA PRO A 11 0.45 11.64 -8.73
C PRO A 11 -1.00 11.46 -8.29
N TRP A 12 -1.96 11.70 -9.18
CA TRP A 12 -3.37 11.53 -8.86
C TRP A 12 -3.71 10.07 -8.51
N ILE A 13 -3.04 9.08 -9.13
CA ILE A 13 -3.25 7.67 -8.83
C ILE A 13 -2.22 7.10 -7.83
N LEU A 14 -0.94 7.45 -7.97
CA LEU A 14 0.12 6.87 -7.13
C LEU A 14 0.04 7.33 -5.69
N ILE A 15 -0.38 8.58 -5.43
CA ILE A 15 -0.53 9.06 -4.06
C ILE A 15 -1.59 8.25 -3.30
N PRO A 16 -2.86 8.16 -3.74
CA PRO A 16 -3.86 7.38 -2.99
C PRO A 16 -3.50 5.88 -2.94
N VAL A 17 -2.91 5.32 -4.00
CA VAL A 17 -2.51 3.90 -3.99
C VAL A 17 -1.38 3.64 -2.98
N VAL A 18 -0.28 4.39 -3.03
CA VAL A 18 0.91 4.09 -2.21
C VAL A 18 0.77 4.59 -0.79
N THR A 19 0.05 5.69 -0.56
CA THR A 19 -0.05 6.28 0.78
C THR A 19 -1.25 5.76 1.57
N TRP A 20 -2.32 5.28 0.90
CA TRP A 20 -3.53 4.82 1.59
C TRP A 20 -3.84 3.34 1.32
N LEU A 21 -4.00 2.93 0.05
CA LEU A 21 -4.41 1.56 -0.28
C LEU A 21 -3.35 0.53 0.10
N LEU A 22 -2.10 0.74 -0.32
CA LEU A 22 -1.00 -0.17 -0.06
C LEU A 22 -0.72 -0.30 1.44
N PRO A 23 -0.66 0.77 2.25
CA PRO A 23 -0.47 0.64 3.69
C PRO A 23 -1.62 -0.10 4.37
N ALA A 24 -2.88 0.11 3.96
CA ALA A 24 -4.01 -0.62 4.52
C ALA A 24 -3.88 -2.14 4.29
N VAL A 25 -3.54 -2.55 3.05
CA VAL A 25 -3.37 -3.97 2.71
C VAL A 25 -2.12 -4.55 3.36
N VAL A 26 -0.98 -3.88 3.24
CA VAL A 26 0.30 -4.37 3.77
C VAL A 26 0.26 -4.47 5.29
N PHE A 27 -0.27 -3.48 6.00
CA PHE A 27 -0.39 -3.57 7.45
C PHE A 27 -1.41 -4.63 7.88
N GLY A 28 -2.50 -4.83 7.16
CA GLY A 28 -3.42 -5.94 7.42
C GLY A 28 -2.73 -7.29 7.28
N LEU A 29 -1.96 -7.49 6.21
CA LEU A 29 -1.21 -8.74 6.01
C LEU A 29 -0.09 -8.92 7.04
N LEU A 30 0.67 -7.87 7.34
CA LEU A 30 1.72 -7.91 8.36
C LEU A 30 1.15 -8.19 9.74
N PHE A 31 -0.01 -7.62 10.08
CA PHE A 31 -0.70 -7.90 11.33
C PHE A 31 -1.05 -9.39 11.44
N LEU A 32 -1.68 -9.95 10.41
CA LEU A 32 -2.01 -11.38 10.39
C LEU A 32 -0.76 -12.28 10.48
N TYR A 33 0.36 -11.84 9.90
CA TYR A 33 1.63 -12.55 10.00
C TYR A 33 2.21 -12.49 11.43
N ILE A 34 2.20 -11.32 12.06
CA ILE A 34 2.74 -11.11 13.42
C ILE A 34 1.91 -11.85 14.47
N GLU A 35 0.58 -11.78 14.38
CA GLU A 35 -0.35 -12.37 15.35
C GLU A 35 -0.64 -13.86 15.08
N ARG A 36 0.18 -14.51 14.24
CA ARG A 36 -0.01 -15.93 13.93
C ARG A 36 0.35 -16.80 15.13
N GLU A 37 -0.56 -17.70 15.51
CA GLU A 37 -0.39 -18.61 16.66
C GLU A 37 0.52 -19.83 16.39
N ASP A 38 0.69 -20.21 15.12
CA ASP A 38 1.40 -21.44 14.72
C ASP A 38 2.90 -21.20 14.41
N PRO A 39 3.84 -21.86 15.12
CA PRO A 39 5.28 -21.72 14.90
C PRO A 39 5.81 -22.42 13.64
N SER A 40 5.02 -23.25 12.97
CA SER A 40 5.44 -24.08 11.82
C SER A 40 5.05 -23.52 10.45
N GLY A 41 4.70 -22.24 10.39
CA GLY A 41 4.03 -21.66 9.23
C GLY A 41 4.76 -21.74 7.88
N ILE A 42 3.98 -21.75 6.78
CA ILE A 42 4.47 -21.27 5.47
C ILE A 42 4.82 -19.79 5.60
#